data_AF-A0A7J4R2B1-F1
#
_entry.id   AF-A0A7J4R2B1-F1
#
_cell.length_a   1.000
_cell.length_b   1.000
_cell.length_c   1.000
_cell.angle_alpha   90.00
_cell.angle_beta   90.00
_cell.angle_gamma   90.00
#
_symmetry.space_group_name_H-M   'P 1'
#
loop_
_entity.id
_entity.type
_entity.pdbx_description
1 polymer ?
#
loop_
_entity_poly.entity_id
_entity_poly.type
_entity_poly.pdbx_seq_one_letter_code
_entity_poly.pdbx_strand_id
1 'polypeptide(L)'
;MSSSISLDEALEVLVVSMRDAFLAVTVFVAVMVLLFSWLQYVTAGKFVDWIRKNQSIQPLIGALMGLTPGCGGAIIVMPMYTRGYVTYGTVIATLIATLGDAAFVLIGAVFQDVSFLAPVIVVHLTSFTVAVIWGFAVDRLAVTPSSPLGIIWSKSSESDIKDRSDLGKDMEIIQDMPREVPDGFGYRVLHQGYRAWWIVTLVGFCLAILLLIWYAQDPDYSPDLVWDPTTRDGIVTWVGFIGTLLSIILYISSKNFIRDDTEATIGDKLNSFDETLVHAASETAFVTFWVVMAYLIFEFGMILSGISEADLSDQGSGIGAVLIAAVVGLVPGCGPQIIAISAYVEGLISFPALVANAISQDGDALFPLLVRHKVASIWATIHTTLPAILVGLMFLWAMGEYPRLTEILQP
;
A
#
# COMPACT_ATOMS: atom_id res chain seq x y z
N MET A 1 7.75 25.70 -20.22
CA MET A 1 8.50 24.60 -20.85
C MET A 1 7.47 23.60 -21.35
N SER A 2 7.38 23.34 -22.66
CA SER A 2 6.42 22.37 -23.20
C SER A 2 7.01 20.97 -23.06
N SER A 3 6.62 20.24 -22.02
CA SER A 3 6.88 18.80 -21.88
C SER A 3 5.99 18.05 -22.88
N SER A 4 6.42 17.96 -24.14
CA SER A 4 5.81 17.00 -25.06
C SER A 4 6.37 15.63 -24.73
N ILE A 5 5.62 14.85 -23.94
CA ILE A 5 5.91 13.44 -23.67
C ILE A 5 5.94 12.70 -25.02
N SER A 6 7.02 11.98 -25.29
CA SER A 6 7.11 11.18 -26.52
C SER A 6 6.20 9.95 -26.44
N LEU A 7 5.74 9.42 -27.59
CA LEU A 7 4.92 8.20 -27.57
C LEU A 7 5.67 7.02 -26.97
N ASP A 8 6.98 6.93 -27.20
CA ASP A 8 7.82 5.85 -26.68
C ASP A 8 7.92 5.93 -25.16
N GLU A 9 8.16 7.12 -24.61
CA GLU A 9 8.19 7.38 -23.16
C GLU A 9 6.83 7.11 -22.51
N ALA A 10 5.72 7.51 -23.14
CA ALA A 10 4.38 7.21 -22.64
C ALA A 10 4.09 5.70 -22.63
N LEU A 11 4.57 4.95 -23.63
CA LEU A 11 4.43 3.49 -23.68
C LEU A 11 5.31 2.80 -22.63
N GLU A 12 6.51 3.30 -22.40
CA GLU A 12 7.41 2.80 -21.36
C GLU A 12 6.78 2.96 -19.97
N VAL A 13 6.33 4.17 -19.62
CA VAL A 13 5.61 4.45 -18.36
C VAL A 13 4.37 3.55 -18.21
N LEU A 14 3.64 3.31 -19.30
CA LEU A 14 2.47 2.44 -19.29
C LEU A 14 2.85 0.99 -18.93
N VAL A 15 3.85 0.43 -19.61
CA VAL A 15 4.22 -0.98 -19.41
C VAL A 15 4.90 -1.19 -18.07
N VAL A 16 5.75 -0.27 -17.63
CA VAL A 16 6.37 -0.29 -16.29
C VAL A 16 5.30 -0.23 -15.20
N SER A 17 4.37 0.72 -15.28
CA SER A 17 3.23 0.81 -14.36
C SER A 17 2.38 -0.47 -14.36
N MET A 18 2.15 -1.08 -15.53
CA MET A 18 1.42 -2.36 -15.63
C MET A 18 2.20 -3.51 -14.97
N ARG A 19 3.50 -3.60 -15.19
CA ARG A 19 4.38 -4.63 -14.62
C ARG A 19 4.40 -4.53 -13.09
N ASP A 20 4.62 -3.33 -12.57
CA ASP A 20 4.82 -3.09 -11.15
C ASP A 20 3.50 -3.23 -10.38
N ALA A 21 2.38 -2.74 -10.94
CA ALA A 21 1.06 -2.96 -10.34
C ALA A 21 0.73 -4.46 -10.21
N PHE A 22 1.21 -5.30 -11.13
CA PHE A 22 1.04 -6.74 -11.03
C PHE A 22 1.96 -7.36 -9.97
N LEU A 23 3.27 -7.16 -10.11
CA LEU A 23 4.28 -7.86 -9.34
C LEU A 23 4.47 -7.31 -7.92
N ALA A 24 4.37 -5.99 -7.73
CA ALA A 24 4.54 -5.35 -6.42
C ALA A 24 3.24 -5.39 -5.59
N VAL A 25 2.07 -5.33 -6.23
CA VAL A 25 0.78 -5.22 -5.51
C VAL A 25 -0.13 -6.42 -5.72
N THR A 26 -0.48 -6.70 -6.97
CA THR A 26 -1.56 -7.65 -7.30
C THR A 26 -1.29 -9.06 -6.81
N VAL A 27 -0.09 -9.59 -7.00
CA VAL A 27 0.24 -10.97 -6.59
C VAL A 27 0.17 -11.17 -5.08
N PHE A 28 0.56 -10.17 -4.28
CA PHE A 28 0.45 -10.22 -2.83
C PHE A 28 -1.01 -10.12 -2.37
N VAL A 29 -1.80 -9.23 -2.97
CA VAL A 29 -3.24 -9.14 -2.70
C VAL A 29 -3.95 -10.46 -3.07
N ALA A 30 -3.60 -11.06 -4.20
CA ALA A 30 -4.16 -12.33 -4.65
C ALA A 30 -3.88 -13.46 -3.66
N VAL A 31 -2.61 -13.65 -3.29
CA VAL A 31 -2.17 -14.67 -2.34
C VAL A 31 -2.84 -14.44 -0.99
N MET A 32 -2.95 -13.20 -0.56
CA MET A 32 -3.59 -12.83 0.68
C MET A 32 -5.08 -13.18 0.72
N VAL A 33 -5.84 -12.75 -0.30
CA VAL A 33 -7.26 -13.06 -0.42
C VAL A 33 -7.47 -14.58 -0.45
N LEU A 34 -6.63 -15.30 -1.20
CA LEU A 34 -6.67 -16.76 -1.26
C LEU A 34 -6.37 -17.41 0.09
N LEU A 35 -5.30 -16.98 0.76
CA LEU A 35 -4.89 -17.47 2.07
C LEU A 35 -6.02 -17.29 3.07
N PHE A 36 -6.66 -16.13 3.11
CA PHE A 36 -7.77 -15.86 4.04
C PHE A 36 -9.00 -16.69 3.74
N SER A 37 -9.41 -16.79 2.48
CA SER A 37 -10.55 -17.61 2.09
C SER A 37 -10.31 -19.09 2.42
N TRP A 38 -9.10 -19.60 2.12
CA TRP A 38 -8.71 -20.96 2.47
C TRP A 38 -8.66 -21.18 3.99
N LEU A 39 -8.07 -20.25 4.73
CA LEU A 39 -7.94 -20.35 6.18
C LEU A 39 -9.31 -20.27 6.88
N GLN A 40 -10.21 -19.44 6.38
CA GLN A 40 -11.60 -19.39 6.86
C GLN A 40 -12.34 -20.68 6.60
N TYR A 41 -12.22 -21.24 5.39
CA TYR A 41 -12.81 -22.51 5.02
C TYR A 41 -12.30 -23.65 5.94
N VAL A 42 -10.99 -23.76 6.13
CA VAL A 42 -10.39 -24.83 6.95
C VAL A 42 -10.68 -24.65 8.44
N THR A 43 -10.71 -23.41 8.94
CA THR A 43 -10.91 -23.13 10.38
C THR A 43 -12.37 -22.96 10.77
N ALA A 44 -13.31 -23.09 9.82
CA ALA A 44 -14.72 -22.78 10.00
C ALA A 44 -14.93 -21.41 10.69
N GLY A 45 -14.17 -20.40 10.26
CA GLY A 45 -14.22 -19.02 10.79
C GLY A 45 -13.44 -18.75 12.08
N LYS A 46 -12.99 -19.78 12.82
CA LYS A 46 -12.34 -19.61 14.14
C LYS A 46 -11.08 -18.75 14.13
N PHE A 47 -10.33 -18.74 13.02
CA PHE A 47 -9.14 -17.91 12.89
C PHE A 47 -9.47 -16.41 12.90
N VAL A 48 -10.50 -16.01 12.17
CA VAL A 48 -10.96 -14.63 12.13
C VAL A 48 -11.47 -14.20 13.49
N ASP A 49 -12.23 -15.07 14.16
CA ASP A 49 -12.71 -14.80 15.53
C ASP A 49 -11.56 -14.63 16.52
N TRP A 50 -10.49 -15.40 16.37
CA TRP A 50 -9.28 -15.24 17.19
C TRP A 50 -8.62 -13.88 16.96
N ILE A 51 -8.45 -13.46 15.70
CA ILE A 51 -7.91 -12.13 15.37
C ILE A 51 -8.79 -11.05 16.00
N ARG A 52 -10.11 -11.11 15.77
CA ARG A 52 -11.09 -10.12 16.27
C ARG A 52 -11.16 -10.08 17.79
N LYS A 53 -10.93 -11.20 18.48
CA LYS A 53 -10.89 -11.25 19.94
C LYS A 53 -9.61 -10.61 20.51
N ASN A 54 -8.51 -10.64 19.76
CA ASN A 54 -7.21 -10.18 20.23
C ASN A 54 -6.84 -8.78 19.69
N GLN A 55 -7.82 -7.88 19.58
CA GLN A 55 -7.63 -6.50 19.09
C GLN A 55 -6.52 -5.73 19.81
N SER A 56 -6.29 -6.01 21.09
CA SER A 56 -5.29 -5.31 21.90
C SER A 56 -3.82 -5.59 21.52
N ILE A 57 -3.52 -6.53 20.63
CA ILE A 57 -2.15 -6.74 20.13
C ILE A 57 -2.02 -6.42 18.64
N GLN A 58 -3.13 -6.20 17.94
CA GLN A 58 -3.12 -6.04 16.49
C GLN A 58 -2.22 -4.88 16.02
N PRO A 59 -2.20 -3.69 16.65
CA PRO A 59 -1.27 -2.62 16.25
C PRO A 59 0.21 -3.01 16.32
N LEU A 60 0.60 -3.82 17.31
CA LEU A 60 1.97 -4.33 17.41
C LEU A 60 2.29 -5.30 16.26
N ILE A 61 1.38 -6.22 15.95
CA ILE A 61 1.53 -7.15 14.82
C ILE A 61 1.59 -6.37 13.50
N GLY A 62 0.74 -5.37 13.33
CA GLY A 62 0.74 -4.49 12.16
C GLY A 62 2.07 -3.76 11.98
N ALA A 63 2.60 -3.15 13.04
CA ALA A 63 3.92 -2.51 13.00
C ALA A 63 5.05 -3.50 12.63
N LEU A 64 5.01 -4.72 13.16
CA LEU A 64 5.99 -5.76 12.79
C LEU A 64 5.86 -6.17 11.31
N MET A 65 4.65 -6.25 10.79
CA MET A 65 4.42 -6.53 9.37
C MET A 65 4.91 -5.38 8.48
N GLY A 66 4.67 -4.13 8.89
CA GLY A 66 5.15 -2.94 8.19
C GLY A 66 6.67 -2.80 8.17
N LEU A 67 7.37 -3.26 9.22
CA LEU A 67 8.83 -3.21 9.28
C LEU A 67 9.53 -4.12 8.24
N THR A 68 8.78 -5.01 7.60
CA THR A 68 9.33 -5.89 6.55
C THR A 68 9.76 -5.02 5.36
N PRO A 69 11.02 -5.08 4.90
CA PRO A 69 11.45 -4.36 3.70
C PRO A 69 10.58 -4.69 2.49
N GLY A 70 10.35 -3.68 1.64
CA GLY A 70 9.29 -3.71 0.63
C GLY A 70 7.92 -3.35 1.20
N CYS A 71 6.88 -3.40 0.36
CA CYS A 71 5.51 -3.08 0.75
C CYS A 71 4.65 -4.32 1.07
N GLY A 72 5.20 -5.54 0.92
CA GLY A 72 4.43 -6.79 0.98
C GLY A 72 3.67 -7.03 2.30
N GLY A 73 4.30 -6.77 3.45
CA GLY A 73 3.64 -6.90 4.76
C GLY A 73 2.49 -5.91 4.94
N ALA A 74 2.68 -4.66 4.51
CA ALA A 74 1.66 -3.62 4.57
C ALA A 74 0.50 -3.89 3.59
N ILE A 75 0.80 -4.35 2.36
CA ILE A 75 -0.19 -4.74 1.35
C ILE A 75 -1.10 -5.86 1.86
N ILE A 76 -0.57 -6.79 2.67
CA ILE A 76 -1.35 -7.86 3.30
C ILE A 76 -2.35 -7.30 4.33
N VAL A 77 -1.98 -6.29 5.11
CA VAL A 77 -2.85 -5.74 6.16
C VAL A 77 -4.07 -4.99 5.59
N MET A 78 -3.94 -4.32 4.44
CA MET A 78 -5.04 -3.49 3.90
C MET A 78 -6.31 -4.29 3.55
N PRO A 79 -6.23 -5.43 2.83
CA PRO A 79 -7.38 -6.31 2.63
C PRO A 79 -7.99 -6.84 3.94
N MET A 80 -7.18 -7.10 4.98
CA MET A 80 -7.70 -7.52 6.30
C MET A 80 -8.56 -6.44 6.92
N TYR A 81 -8.16 -5.17 6.78
CA TYR A 81 -8.91 -4.04 7.30
C TYR A 81 -10.21 -3.85 6.54
N THR A 82 -10.16 -3.87 5.20
CA THR A 82 -11.37 -3.70 4.37
C THR A 82 -12.39 -4.81 4.58
N ARG A 83 -11.96 -5.99 5.05
CA ARG A 83 -12.82 -7.11 5.43
C ARG A 83 -13.23 -7.12 6.91
N GLY A 84 -12.82 -6.11 7.69
CA GLY A 84 -13.20 -5.94 9.09
C GLY A 84 -12.49 -6.88 10.07
N TYR A 85 -11.35 -7.47 9.69
CA TYR A 85 -10.58 -8.39 10.57
C TYR A 85 -9.65 -7.65 11.52
N VAL A 86 -9.05 -6.54 11.07
CA VAL A 86 -8.13 -5.72 11.88
C VAL A 86 -8.70 -4.32 12.14
N THR A 87 -8.22 -3.69 13.20
CA THR A 87 -8.62 -2.32 13.58
C THR A 87 -8.00 -1.26 12.67
N TYR A 88 -8.57 -0.05 12.70
CA TYR A 88 -7.98 1.10 12.03
C TYR A 88 -6.60 1.48 12.61
N GLY A 89 -6.40 1.37 13.94
CA GLY A 89 -5.08 1.57 14.54
C GLY A 89 -4.03 0.56 14.07
N THR A 90 -4.43 -0.65 13.68
CA THR A 90 -3.53 -1.64 13.05
C THR A 90 -3.07 -1.18 11.67
N VAL A 91 -3.97 -0.61 10.87
CA VAL A 91 -3.62 0.00 9.58
C VAL A 91 -2.61 1.13 9.78
N ILE A 92 -2.91 2.06 10.69
CA ILE A 92 -2.01 3.19 10.98
C ILE A 92 -0.63 2.73 11.48
N ALA A 93 -0.59 1.76 12.39
CA ALA A 93 0.68 1.20 12.86
C ALA A 93 1.48 0.57 11.70
N THR A 94 0.80 -0.15 10.81
CA THR A 94 1.46 -0.80 9.67
C THR A 94 2.01 0.23 8.68
N LEU A 95 1.22 1.28 8.38
CA LEU A 95 1.61 2.36 7.47
C LEU A 95 2.77 3.20 8.01
N ILE A 96 2.76 3.55 9.30
CA ILE A 96 3.88 4.30 9.91
C ILE A 96 5.17 3.47 9.94
N ALA A 97 5.08 2.15 10.12
CA ALA A 97 6.24 1.29 10.21
C ALA A 97 6.87 0.95 8.85
N THR A 98 6.16 1.14 7.73
CA THR A 98 6.65 0.73 6.41
C THR A 98 7.59 1.74 5.80
N LEU A 99 8.76 1.26 5.35
CA LEU A 99 9.68 2.02 4.51
C LEU A 99 9.60 1.61 3.03
N GLY A 100 8.74 0.65 2.69
CA GLY A 100 8.57 0.17 1.32
C GLY A 100 9.87 -0.34 0.71
N ASP A 101 10.01 -0.18 -0.60
CA ASP A 101 11.24 -0.53 -1.32
C ASP A 101 12.41 0.40 -1.00
N ALA A 102 12.12 1.60 -0.48
CA ALA A 102 13.14 2.57 -0.08
C ALA A 102 13.99 2.05 1.10
N ALA A 103 13.47 1.10 1.88
CA ALA A 103 14.25 0.35 2.88
C ALA A 103 15.48 -0.33 2.27
N PHE A 104 15.38 -0.85 1.04
CA PHE A 104 16.50 -1.51 0.36
C PHE A 104 17.60 -0.51 0.00
N VAL A 105 17.25 0.67 -0.51
CA VAL A 105 18.20 1.76 -0.81
C VAL A 105 18.96 2.17 0.45
N LEU A 106 18.24 2.36 1.56
CA LEU A 106 18.83 2.78 2.82
C LEU A 106 19.76 1.70 3.42
N ILE A 107 19.36 0.43 3.37
CA ILE A 107 20.21 -0.71 3.75
C ILE A 107 21.43 -0.83 2.82
N GLY A 108 21.23 -0.53 1.54
CA GLY A 108 22.26 -0.45 0.51
C GLY A 108 23.39 0.50 0.82
N ALA A 109 23.02 1.72 1.23
CA ALA A 109 23.97 2.73 1.65
C ALA A 109 24.91 2.23 2.76
N VAL A 110 24.42 1.36 3.66
CA VAL A 110 25.24 0.74 4.73
C VAL A 110 26.34 -0.17 4.18
N PHE A 111 26.06 -0.90 3.10
CA PHE A 111 27.06 -1.77 2.48
C PHE A 111 28.15 -0.98 1.76
N GLN A 112 27.83 0.23 1.29
CA GLN A 112 28.79 1.14 0.67
C GLN A 112 29.60 1.91 1.72
N ASP A 113 28.92 2.42 2.76
CA ASP A 113 29.53 3.12 3.88
C ASP A 113 28.83 2.77 5.21
N VAL A 114 29.62 2.25 6.16
CA VAL A 114 29.16 1.84 7.48
C VAL A 114 28.64 3.01 8.33
N SER A 115 28.99 4.26 7.97
CA SER A 115 28.47 5.46 8.63
C SER A 115 26.94 5.52 8.61
N PHE A 116 26.30 5.00 7.56
CA PHE A 116 24.83 4.95 7.42
C PHE A 116 24.15 3.96 8.37
N LEU A 117 24.88 3.02 8.98
CA LEU A 117 24.31 2.01 9.87
C LEU A 117 23.49 2.63 11.02
N ALA A 118 24.03 3.68 11.64
CA ALA A 118 23.35 4.36 12.74
C ALA A 118 22.04 5.04 12.26
N PRO A 119 22.04 5.88 11.20
CA PRO A 119 20.81 6.38 10.59
C PRO A 119 19.76 5.31 10.30
N VAL A 120 20.14 4.21 9.65
CA VAL A 120 19.20 3.15 9.26
C VAL A 120 18.50 2.57 10.49
N ILE A 121 19.28 2.21 11.51
CA ILE A 121 18.76 1.64 12.74
C ILE A 121 17.84 2.65 13.44
N VAL A 122 18.24 3.92 13.53
CA VAL A 122 17.47 4.95 14.22
C VAL A 122 16.15 5.23 13.49
N VAL A 123 16.13 5.30 12.16
CA VAL A 123 14.89 5.47 11.39
C VAL A 123 13.95 4.29 11.63
N HIS A 124 14.41 3.05 11.45
CA HIS A 124 13.55 1.86 11.61
C HIS A 124 13.03 1.71 13.04
N LEU A 125 13.88 1.90 14.06
CA LEU A 125 13.46 1.82 15.46
C LEU A 125 12.48 2.94 15.83
N THR A 126 12.71 4.15 15.32
CA THR A 126 11.80 5.29 15.54
C THR A 126 10.46 5.01 14.88
N SER A 127 10.43 4.67 13.59
CA SER A 127 9.20 4.35 12.85
C SER A 127 8.42 3.22 13.54
N PHE A 128 9.08 2.14 13.94
CA PHE A 128 8.43 1.04 14.67
C PHE A 128 7.85 1.50 16.01
N THR A 129 8.61 2.27 16.79
CA THR A 129 8.17 2.75 18.11
C THR A 129 6.98 3.70 17.99
N VAL A 130 7.05 4.64 17.04
CA VAL A 130 5.98 5.59 16.74
C VAL A 130 4.75 4.85 16.23
N ALA A 131 4.91 3.90 15.30
CA ALA A 131 3.84 3.05 14.78
C ALA A 131 3.06 2.35 15.90
N VAL A 132 3.77 1.68 16.81
CA VAL A 132 3.15 0.96 17.91
C VAL A 132 2.41 1.92 18.84
N ILE A 133 3.06 3.00 19.28
CA ILE A 133 2.46 3.98 20.19
C ILE A 133 1.24 4.63 19.55
N TRP A 134 1.36 5.08 18.30
CA TRP A 134 0.34 5.83 17.59
C TRP A 134 -0.83 4.94 17.19
N GLY A 135 -0.58 3.72 16.70
CA GLY A 135 -1.64 2.76 16.39
C GLY A 135 -2.45 2.37 17.62
N PHE A 136 -1.79 2.16 18.77
CA PHE A 136 -2.50 1.96 20.03
C PHE A 136 -3.28 3.19 20.49
N ALA A 137 -2.75 4.39 20.27
CA ALA A 137 -3.46 5.62 20.59
C ALA A 137 -4.72 5.79 19.72
N VAL A 138 -4.63 5.53 18.42
CA VAL A 138 -5.76 5.55 17.47
C VAL A 138 -6.88 4.63 17.95
N ASP A 139 -6.56 3.38 18.29
CA ASP A 139 -7.56 2.41 18.77
C ASP A 139 -8.14 2.82 20.13
N ARG A 140 -7.31 3.29 21.08
CA ARG A 140 -7.79 3.72 22.41
C ARG A 140 -8.65 4.98 22.37
N LEU A 141 -8.36 5.90 21.45
CA LEU A 141 -9.14 7.12 21.24
C LEU A 141 -10.39 6.88 20.39
N ALA A 142 -10.66 5.63 20.00
CA ALA A 142 -11.74 5.23 19.10
C ALA A 142 -11.75 6.05 17.81
N VAL A 143 -10.57 6.39 17.31
CA VAL A 143 -10.40 7.08 16.03
C VAL A 143 -10.75 6.08 14.92
N THR A 144 -11.65 6.48 14.04
CA THR A 144 -12.09 5.68 12.89
C THR A 144 -12.23 6.60 11.67
N PRO A 145 -12.32 6.08 10.44
CA PRO A 145 -12.55 6.94 9.26
C PRO A 145 -13.86 7.75 9.35
N SER A 146 -14.89 7.21 10.01
CA SER A 146 -16.16 7.89 10.29
C SER A 146 -16.11 8.77 11.54
N SER A 147 -15.04 8.69 12.33
CA SER A 147 -14.79 9.50 13.52
C SER A 147 -13.30 9.81 13.68
N PRO A 148 -12.70 10.62 12.79
CA PRO A 148 -11.25 10.77 12.69
C PRO A 148 -10.65 11.52 13.88
N LEU A 149 -11.42 12.33 14.60
CA LEU A 149 -10.99 12.96 15.85
C LEU A 149 -11.33 12.13 17.09
N GLY A 150 -11.84 10.90 16.90
CA GLY A 150 -12.16 9.96 17.97
C GLY A 150 -13.30 10.41 18.89
N ILE A 151 -13.19 10.02 20.17
CA ILE A 151 -14.19 10.27 21.23
C ILE A 151 -14.58 11.76 21.34
N ILE A 152 -13.67 12.69 20.99
CA ILE A 152 -13.91 14.14 21.07
C ILE A 152 -15.01 14.59 20.10
N TRP A 153 -15.05 14.02 18.89
CA TRP A 153 -16.06 14.36 17.88
C TRP A 153 -17.36 13.58 18.06
N SER A 154 -17.28 12.35 18.60
CA SER A 154 -18.49 11.58 18.97
C SER A 154 -19.34 12.31 20.03
N LYS A 155 -18.71 13.04 20.96
CA LYS A 155 -19.41 13.82 22.00
C LYS A 155 -20.13 15.06 21.44
N SER A 156 -19.74 15.58 20.28
CA SER A 156 -20.48 16.66 19.58
C SER A 156 -21.57 16.13 18.64
N SER A 157 -21.55 14.83 18.33
CA SER A 157 -22.50 14.17 17.42
C SER A 157 -23.63 13.44 18.17
N GLU A 158 -23.85 13.75 19.46
CA GLU A 158 -25.01 13.27 20.22
C GLU A 158 -26.31 14.03 19.89
N SER A 159 -26.29 15.01 18.97
CA SER A 159 -27.48 15.70 18.47
C SER A 159 -28.06 15.14 17.16
N ASP A 160 -27.42 14.16 16.50
CA ASP A 160 -27.90 13.60 15.22
C ASP A 160 -28.41 12.16 15.36
N ILE A 161 -29.16 11.87 16.44
CA ILE A 161 -30.03 10.70 16.50
C ILE A 161 -31.31 10.99 15.71
N LYS A 162 -31.17 11.23 14.40
CA LYS A 162 -32.31 11.28 13.48
C LYS A 162 -31.93 11.04 12.02
N ASP A 163 -31.05 10.07 11.77
CA ASP A 163 -30.83 9.59 10.39
C ASP A 163 -30.67 8.07 10.26
N ARG A 164 -31.31 7.31 11.17
CA ARG A 164 -31.50 5.86 11.03
C ARG A 164 -32.74 5.51 10.21
N SER A 165 -32.95 6.18 9.08
CA SER A 165 -33.99 5.81 8.11
C SER A 165 -33.50 5.62 6.67
N ASP A 166 -32.25 5.93 6.34
CA ASP A 166 -31.76 5.77 4.96
C ASP A 166 -31.03 4.44 4.68
N LEU A 167 -30.70 3.65 5.71
CA LEU A 167 -30.20 2.26 5.53
C LEU A 167 -31.26 1.30 4.98
N GLY A 168 -32.55 1.64 5.08
CA GLY A 168 -33.64 0.85 4.51
C GLY A 168 -33.82 1.06 3.00
N LYS A 169 -33.48 2.25 2.48
CA LYS A 169 -33.64 2.59 1.06
C LYS A 169 -32.50 2.05 0.20
N ASP A 170 -31.27 2.07 0.71
CA ASP A 170 -30.14 1.47 -0.01
C ASP A 170 -30.28 -0.06 -0.11
N MET A 171 -30.91 -0.70 0.89
CA MET A 171 -31.20 -2.14 0.86
C MET A 171 -32.28 -2.53 -0.17
N GLU A 172 -33.27 -1.67 -0.41
CA GLU A 172 -34.32 -1.91 -1.43
C GLU A 172 -33.81 -1.69 -2.86
N ILE A 173 -32.86 -0.76 -3.08
CA ILE A 173 -32.26 -0.52 -4.40
C ILE A 173 -31.29 -1.63 -4.78
N ILE A 174 -30.72 -2.33 -3.80
CA ILE A 174 -29.78 -3.43 -4.02
C ILE A 174 -30.50 -4.72 -4.48
N GLN A 175 -31.71 -4.98 -3.97
CA GLN A 175 -32.49 -6.17 -4.32
C GLN A 175 -32.94 -6.23 -5.79
N ASP A 176 -32.86 -5.12 -6.53
CA ASP A 176 -33.31 -4.99 -7.92
C ASP A 176 -32.17 -5.08 -8.95
N MET A 177 -30.97 -5.51 -8.54
CA MET A 177 -29.82 -5.61 -9.45
C MET A 177 -29.76 -6.94 -10.21
N PRO A 178 -29.29 -6.95 -11.48
CA PRO A 178 -29.30 -8.14 -12.32
C PRO A 178 -28.37 -9.21 -11.75
N ARG A 179 -28.93 -10.38 -11.43
CA ARG A 179 -28.16 -11.56 -11.02
C ARG A 179 -27.36 -12.13 -12.19
N GLU A 180 -26.27 -12.83 -11.87
CA GLU A 180 -25.45 -13.56 -12.84
C GLU A 180 -26.34 -14.34 -13.83
N VAL A 181 -26.19 -14.06 -15.13
CA VAL A 181 -26.77 -14.90 -16.18
C VAL A 181 -25.77 -16.03 -16.42
N PRO A 182 -26.08 -17.29 -16.05
CA PRO A 182 -25.12 -18.41 -16.07
C PRO A 182 -24.54 -18.72 -17.47
N ASP A 183 -25.08 -18.13 -18.53
CA ASP A 183 -24.71 -18.37 -19.93
C ASP A 183 -24.07 -17.17 -20.66
N GLY A 184 -23.78 -16.07 -19.95
CA GLY A 184 -23.18 -14.88 -20.54
C GLY A 184 -21.75 -15.10 -21.07
N PHE A 185 -21.34 -14.34 -22.11
CA PHE A 185 -19.94 -14.35 -22.58
C PHE A 185 -18.95 -13.96 -21.46
N GLY A 186 -19.30 -12.96 -20.63
CA GLY A 186 -18.48 -12.58 -19.46
C GLY A 186 -18.34 -13.68 -18.42
N TYR A 187 -19.41 -14.46 -18.16
CA TYR A 187 -19.37 -15.61 -17.26
C TYR A 187 -18.38 -16.68 -17.74
N ARG A 188 -18.41 -17.01 -19.04
CA ARG A 188 -17.46 -17.97 -19.65
C ARG A 188 -16.02 -17.49 -19.61
N VAL A 189 -15.76 -16.22 -19.92
CA VAL A 189 -14.42 -15.63 -19.86
C VAL A 189 -13.90 -15.64 -18.42
N LEU A 190 -14.73 -15.34 -17.43
CA LEU A 190 -14.36 -15.37 -16.01
C LEU A 190 -14.04 -16.81 -15.54
N HIS A 191 -14.94 -17.77 -15.82
CA HIS A 191 -14.80 -19.17 -15.38
C HIS A 191 -13.76 -19.98 -16.16
N GLN A 192 -13.32 -19.54 -17.34
CA GLN A 192 -12.22 -20.17 -18.05
C GLN A 192 -10.90 -19.41 -17.83
N GLY A 193 -10.97 -18.08 -17.75
CA GLY A 193 -9.83 -17.18 -17.62
C GLY A 193 -9.20 -17.15 -16.23
N TYR A 194 -9.97 -17.37 -15.14
CA TYR A 194 -9.41 -17.34 -13.78
C TYR A 194 -8.27 -18.33 -13.59
N ARG A 195 -8.31 -19.50 -14.25
CA ARG A 195 -7.24 -20.52 -14.15
C ARG A 195 -5.94 -20.02 -14.78
N ALA A 196 -6.02 -19.44 -15.97
CA ALA A 196 -4.85 -18.86 -16.64
C ALA A 196 -4.28 -17.71 -15.82
N TRP A 197 -5.15 -16.85 -15.28
CA TRP A 197 -4.75 -15.78 -14.37
C TRP A 197 -4.05 -16.32 -13.12
N TRP A 198 -4.60 -17.33 -12.43
CA TRP A 198 -3.95 -17.93 -11.25
C TRP A 198 -2.59 -18.56 -11.55
N ILE A 199 -2.41 -19.19 -12.72
CA ILE A 199 -1.09 -19.70 -13.13
C ILE A 199 -0.09 -18.56 -13.28
N VAL A 200 -0.46 -17.47 -13.97
CA VAL A 200 0.39 -16.28 -14.12
C VAL A 200 0.65 -15.61 -12.78
N THR A 201 -0.35 -15.50 -11.91
CA THR A 201 -0.22 -14.96 -10.55
C THR A 201 0.72 -15.81 -9.69
N LEU A 202 0.69 -17.13 -9.79
CA LEU A 202 1.60 -18.01 -9.05
C LEU A 202 3.05 -17.82 -9.52
N VAL A 203 3.28 -17.76 -10.83
CA VAL A 203 4.61 -17.45 -11.40
C VAL A 203 5.05 -16.04 -10.99
N GLY A 204 4.15 -15.07 -11.07
CA GLY A 204 4.38 -13.69 -10.67
C GLY A 204 4.70 -13.56 -9.19
N PHE A 205 4.06 -14.33 -8.30
CA PHE A 205 4.36 -14.34 -6.88
C PHE A 205 5.77 -14.87 -6.60
N CYS A 206 6.18 -15.95 -7.27
CA CYS A 206 7.56 -16.43 -7.19
C CYS A 206 8.56 -15.35 -7.67
N LEU A 207 8.26 -14.66 -8.78
CA LEU A 207 9.09 -13.56 -9.27
C LEU A 207 9.10 -12.35 -8.34
N ALA A 208 7.98 -12.02 -7.70
CA ALA A 208 7.91 -10.93 -6.73
C ALA A 208 8.77 -11.22 -5.50
N ILE A 209 8.78 -12.46 -5.00
CA ILE A 209 9.72 -12.87 -3.94
C ILE A 209 11.16 -12.76 -4.43
N LEU A 210 11.45 -13.19 -5.65
CA LEU A 210 12.80 -13.06 -6.24
C LEU A 210 13.22 -11.60 -6.41
N LEU A 211 12.31 -10.70 -6.80
CA LEU A 211 12.55 -9.26 -6.88
C LEU A 211 12.92 -8.70 -5.51
N LEU A 212 12.18 -9.06 -4.44
CA LEU A 212 12.55 -8.65 -3.07
C LEU A 212 13.95 -9.15 -2.67
N ILE A 213 14.33 -10.36 -3.11
CA ILE A 213 15.68 -10.90 -2.87
C ILE A 213 16.72 -10.13 -3.68
N TRP A 214 16.45 -9.77 -4.93
CA TRP A 214 17.37 -9.03 -5.78
C TRP A 214 17.54 -7.59 -5.29
N TYR A 215 16.47 -6.89 -4.90
CA TYR A 215 16.57 -5.57 -4.26
C TYR A 215 17.35 -5.63 -2.95
N ALA A 216 17.25 -6.72 -2.19
CA ALA A 216 18.06 -6.91 -0.99
C ALA A 216 19.55 -7.15 -1.27
N GLN A 217 19.90 -7.66 -2.47
CA GLN A 217 21.28 -7.93 -2.89
C GLN A 217 21.94 -6.72 -3.56
N ASP A 218 21.17 -6.01 -4.37
CA ASP A 218 21.57 -4.83 -5.11
C ASP A 218 20.50 -3.74 -4.95
N PRO A 219 20.72 -2.76 -4.08
CA PRO A 219 19.81 -1.65 -3.82
C PRO A 219 19.56 -0.74 -5.02
N ASP A 220 20.52 -0.68 -5.94
CA ASP A 220 20.45 0.16 -7.15
C ASP A 220 19.82 -0.60 -8.32
N TYR A 221 19.57 -1.91 -8.15
CA TYR A 221 18.90 -2.70 -9.15
C TYR A 221 17.46 -2.22 -9.33
N SER A 222 17.13 -1.80 -10.54
CA SER A 222 15.77 -1.61 -11.02
C SER A 222 15.57 -2.48 -12.27
N PRO A 223 14.44 -3.18 -12.44
CA PRO A 223 14.24 -4.02 -13.61
C PRO A 223 14.11 -3.16 -14.87
N ASP A 224 15.04 -3.32 -15.81
CA ASP A 224 14.97 -2.66 -17.11
C ASP A 224 13.76 -3.15 -17.92
N LEU A 225 13.19 -2.27 -18.75
CA LEU A 225 12.11 -2.66 -19.67
C LEU A 225 12.68 -3.41 -20.89
N VAL A 226 12.82 -4.73 -20.74
CA VAL A 226 13.34 -5.63 -21.77
C VAL A 226 12.25 -6.61 -22.21
N TRP A 227 12.17 -6.94 -23.51
CA TRP A 227 11.17 -7.87 -24.05
C TRP A 227 11.74 -9.25 -24.43
N ASP A 228 13.04 -9.47 -24.25
CA ASP A 228 13.68 -10.78 -24.47
C ASP A 228 13.33 -11.74 -23.32
N PRO A 229 12.50 -12.78 -23.56
CA PRO A 229 12.03 -13.68 -22.50
C PRO A 229 13.13 -14.61 -21.94
N THR A 230 14.34 -14.60 -22.52
CA THR A 230 15.47 -15.37 -22.02
C THR A 230 16.27 -14.64 -20.95
N THR A 231 16.07 -13.32 -20.82
CA THR A 231 16.70 -12.50 -19.79
C THR A 231 15.85 -12.45 -18.53
N ARG A 232 16.50 -12.17 -17.39
CA ARG A 232 15.82 -12.02 -16.10
C ARG A 232 14.73 -10.93 -16.17
N ASP A 233 15.10 -9.74 -16.64
CA ASP A 233 14.22 -8.57 -16.64
C ASP A 233 13.12 -8.69 -17.72
N GLY A 234 13.39 -9.46 -18.79
CA GLY A 234 12.37 -9.81 -19.77
C GLY A 234 11.29 -10.75 -19.24
N ILE A 235 11.64 -11.75 -18.43
CA ILE A 235 10.64 -12.60 -17.76
C ILE A 235 9.77 -11.76 -16.81
N VAL A 236 10.38 -10.87 -16.04
CA VAL A 236 9.69 -9.93 -15.14
C VAL A 236 8.70 -9.07 -15.93
N THR A 237 9.15 -8.47 -17.04
CA THR A 237 8.31 -7.63 -17.92
C THR A 237 7.14 -8.43 -18.49
N TRP A 238 7.39 -9.60 -19.07
CA TRP A 238 6.33 -10.43 -19.66
C TRP A 238 5.28 -10.88 -18.66
N VAL A 239 5.71 -11.38 -17.49
CA VAL A 239 4.78 -11.86 -16.46
C VAL A 239 3.97 -10.71 -15.89
N GLY A 240 4.59 -9.57 -15.60
CA GLY A 240 3.89 -8.38 -15.12
C GLY A 240 2.87 -7.85 -16.13
N PHE A 241 3.28 -7.71 -17.40
CA PHE A 241 2.41 -7.22 -18.47
C PHE A 241 1.22 -8.16 -18.75
N ILE A 242 1.48 -9.47 -18.92
CA ILE A 242 0.44 -10.47 -19.15
C ILE A 242 -0.50 -10.55 -17.95
N GLY A 243 0.05 -10.54 -16.74
CA GLY A 243 -0.72 -10.58 -15.49
C GLY A 243 -1.69 -9.41 -15.37
N THR A 244 -1.22 -8.19 -15.64
CA THR A 244 -2.08 -7.00 -15.65
C THR A 244 -3.11 -7.05 -16.78
N LEU A 245 -2.72 -7.47 -17.99
CA LEU A 245 -3.66 -7.59 -19.09
C LEU A 245 -4.79 -8.59 -18.78
N LEU A 246 -4.45 -9.76 -18.23
CA LEU A 246 -5.43 -10.74 -17.78
C LEU A 246 -6.32 -10.16 -16.67
N SER A 247 -5.75 -9.41 -15.72
CA SER A 247 -6.52 -8.74 -14.67
C SER A 247 -7.52 -7.73 -15.25
N ILE A 248 -7.11 -6.93 -16.23
CA ILE A 248 -8.01 -6.00 -16.92
C ILE A 248 -9.12 -6.76 -17.66
N ILE A 249 -8.78 -7.85 -18.37
CA ILE A 249 -9.77 -8.69 -19.06
C ILE A 249 -10.77 -9.28 -18.06
N LEU A 250 -10.31 -9.80 -16.93
CA LEU A 250 -11.17 -10.34 -15.88
C LEU A 250 -12.07 -9.26 -15.27
N TYR A 251 -11.53 -8.08 -14.97
CA TYR A 251 -12.29 -6.95 -14.43
C TYR A 251 -13.37 -6.46 -15.40
N ILE A 252 -13.04 -6.29 -16.69
CA ILE A 252 -14.03 -5.90 -17.70
C ILE A 252 -15.11 -6.98 -17.85
N SER A 253 -14.71 -8.26 -17.82
CA SER A 253 -15.63 -9.40 -17.89
C SER A 253 -16.52 -9.51 -16.65
N SER A 254 -16.02 -9.08 -15.48
CA SER A 254 -16.77 -8.99 -14.24
C SER A 254 -17.53 -7.66 -14.08
N LYS A 255 -17.52 -6.76 -15.08
CA LYS A 255 -18.23 -5.48 -14.97
C LYS A 255 -19.77 -5.63 -14.99
N ASN A 256 -20.27 -6.81 -15.35
CA ASN A 256 -21.66 -7.24 -15.14
C ASN A 256 -21.91 -7.87 -13.75
N PHE A 257 -20.92 -7.90 -12.86
CA PHE A 257 -20.92 -8.66 -11.60
C PHE A 257 -20.75 -7.78 -10.34
N ILE A 258 -20.22 -6.55 -10.45
CA ILE A 258 -19.86 -5.76 -9.27
C ILE A 258 -20.98 -4.80 -8.89
N ARG A 259 -22.03 -5.36 -8.26
CA ARG A 259 -22.84 -4.72 -7.21
C ARG A 259 -23.83 -5.76 -6.70
N ASP A 260 -23.44 -6.65 -5.79
CA ASP A 260 -24.30 -7.21 -4.72
C ASP A 260 -23.52 -8.26 -3.91
N ASP A 261 -23.08 -7.91 -2.70
CA ASP A 261 -22.68 -8.90 -1.69
C ASP A 261 -23.53 -8.65 -0.44
N THR A 262 -24.84 -8.91 -0.56
CA THR A 262 -25.67 -9.10 0.63
C THR A 262 -25.24 -10.41 1.31
N GLU A 263 -25.05 -10.42 2.64
CA GLU A 263 -24.51 -11.54 3.47
C GLU A 263 -25.14 -12.93 3.22
N ALA A 264 -26.28 -13.01 2.53
CA ALA A 264 -27.03 -14.23 2.25
C ALA A 264 -26.43 -15.11 1.12
N THR A 265 -25.63 -14.58 0.18
CA THR A 265 -25.03 -15.36 -0.94
C THR A 265 -23.63 -15.91 -0.66
N ILE A 266 -22.96 -15.43 0.39
CA ILE A 266 -21.63 -15.93 0.79
C ILE A 266 -21.72 -17.37 1.30
N GLY A 267 -22.82 -17.75 1.96
CA GLY A 267 -23.02 -19.09 2.53
C GLY A 267 -23.05 -20.24 1.51
N ASP A 268 -23.63 -20.01 0.32
CA ASP A 268 -23.70 -21.04 -0.73
C ASP A 268 -22.41 -21.13 -1.57
N LYS A 269 -21.67 -20.02 -1.72
CA LYS A 269 -20.42 -19.94 -2.49
C LYS A 269 -19.20 -20.50 -1.74
N LEU A 270 -19.22 -20.53 -0.41
CA LEU A 270 -18.16 -21.11 0.43
C LEU A 270 -18.06 -22.65 0.35
N ASN A 271 -19.03 -23.34 -0.26
CA ASN A 271 -18.99 -24.79 -0.44
C ASN A 271 -18.24 -25.25 -1.70
N SER A 272 -17.90 -24.33 -2.61
CA SER A 272 -17.16 -24.64 -3.84
C SER A 272 -15.81 -23.91 -3.86
N PHE A 273 -14.72 -24.69 -3.89
CA PHE A 273 -13.36 -24.16 -3.99
C PHE A 273 -13.15 -23.36 -5.30
N ASP A 274 -13.76 -23.80 -6.40
CA ASP A 274 -13.68 -23.11 -7.69
C ASP A 274 -14.36 -21.74 -7.65
N GLU A 275 -15.53 -21.64 -7.03
CA GLU A 275 -16.24 -20.36 -6.89
C GLU A 275 -15.44 -19.38 -6.01
N THR A 276 -14.80 -19.90 -4.95
CA THR A 276 -13.91 -19.11 -4.09
C THR A 276 -12.72 -18.55 -4.88
N LEU A 277 -12.12 -19.37 -5.75
CA LEU A 277 -10.99 -18.95 -6.61
C LEU A 277 -11.41 -17.93 -7.67
N VAL A 278 -12.59 -18.09 -8.27
CA VAL A 278 -13.14 -17.15 -9.24
C VAL A 278 -13.41 -15.80 -8.60
N HIS A 279 -14.06 -15.80 -7.43
CA HIS A 279 -14.36 -14.58 -6.69
C HIS A 279 -13.06 -13.87 -6.27
N ALA A 280 -12.10 -14.59 -5.69
CA ALA A 280 -10.80 -14.04 -5.33
C ALA A 280 -10.05 -13.42 -6.52
N ALA A 281 -10.07 -14.07 -7.68
CA ALA A 281 -9.46 -13.53 -8.90
C ALA A 281 -10.18 -12.26 -9.39
N SER A 282 -11.52 -12.24 -9.40
CA SER A 282 -12.30 -11.06 -9.82
C SER A 282 -12.11 -9.88 -8.88
N GLU A 283 -12.14 -10.13 -7.57
CA GLU A 283 -11.89 -9.12 -6.54
C GLU A 283 -10.50 -8.50 -6.66
N THR A 284 -9.51 -9.35 -6.94
CA THR A 284 -8.12 -8.90 -7.10
C THR A 284 -7.95 -8.12 -8.40
N ALA A 285 -8.52 -8.61 -9.50
CA ALA A 285 -8.51 -7.93 -10.80
C ALA A 285 -9.11 -6.51 -10.74
N PHE A 286 -10.19 -6.32 -9.97
CA PHE A 286 -10.74 -5.00 -9.68
C PHE A 286 -9.72 -4.08 -9.01
N VAL A 287 -8.99 -4.58 -8.01
CA VAL A 287 -7.95 -3.81 -7.33
C VAL A 287 -6.82 -3.48 -8.29
N THR A 288 -6.32 -4.45 -9.06
CA THR A 288 -5.25 -4.27 -10.05
C THR A 288 -5.56 -3.16 -11.05
N PHE A 289 -6.77 -3.15 -11.63
CA PHE A 289 -7.16 -2.12 -12.60
C PHE A 289 -6.99 -0.71 -12.04
N TRP A 290 -7.44 -0.48 -10.80
CA TRP A 290 -7.34 0.84 -10.19
C TRP A 290 -5.94 1.16 -9.67
N VAL A 291 -5.15 0.17 -9.24
CA VAL A 291 -3.73 0.37 -8.89
C VAL A 291 -2.96 0.83 -10.13
N VAL A 292 -3.17 0.21 -11.30
CA VAL A 292 -2.55 0.66 -12.56
C VAL A 292 -2.93 2.10 -12.87
N MET A 293 -4.21 2.46 -12.75
CA MET A 293 -4.63 3.85 -12.96
C MET A 293 -3.95 4.82 -11.99
N ALA A 294 -3.77 4.40 -10.73
CA ALA A 294 -3.13 5.23 -9.72
C ALA A 294 -1.63 5.43 -10.00
N TYR A 295 -0.91 4.38 -10.41
CA TYR A 295 0.48 4.47 -10.87
C TYR A 295 0.61 5.38 -12.10
N LEU A 296 -0.25 5.23 -13.10
CA LEU A 296 -0.21 6.11 -14.28
C LEU A 296 -0.46 7.57 -13.92
N ILE A 297 -1.45 7.86 -13.06
CA ILE A 297 -1.73 9.23 -12.61
C ILE A 297 -0.52 9.81 -11.87
N PHE A 298 0.13 9.00 -11.02
CA PHE A 298 1.31 9.40 -10.29
C PHE A 298 2.50 9.67 -11.24
N GLU A 299 2.90 8.71 -12.07
CA GLU A 299 4.04 8.82 -12.98
C GLU A 299 3.87 9.97 -13.98
N PHE A 300 2.71 10.06 -14.64
CA PHE A 300 2.44 11.19 -15.53
C PHE A 300 2.35 12.51 -14.77
N GLY A 301 1.83 12.50 -13.54
CA GLY A 301 1.79 13.66 -12.66
C GLY A 301 3.19 14.20 -12.34
N MET A 302 4.12 13.31 -12.00
CA MET A 302 5.52 13.63 -11.74
C MET A 302 6.18 14.24 -12.99
N ILE A 303 6.08 13.58 -14.15
CA ILE A 303 6.63 14.05 -15.42
C ILE A 303 6.08 15.44 -15.80
N LEU A 304 4.77 15.66 -15.63
CA LEU A 304 4.13 16.94 -15.95
C LEU A 304 4.48 18.05 -14.96
N SER A 305 4.68 17.71 -13.68
CA SER A 305 5.04 18.68 -12.64
C SER A 305 6.46 19.21 -12.79
N GLY A 306 7.37 18.41 -13.38
CA GLY A 306 8.78 18.75 -13.55
C GLY A 306 9.52 18.97 -12.23
N ILE A 307 8.97 18.51 -11.10
CA ILE A 307 9.60 18.60 -9.79
C ILE A 307 10.87 17.75 -9.81
N SER A 308 12.03 18.38 -9.66
CA SER A 308 13.32 17.71 -9.69
C SER A 308 13.87 17.49 -8.27
N GLU A 309 14.77 16.51 -8.13
CA GLU A 309 15.51 16.25 -6.88
C GLU A 309 16.26 17.49 -6.37
N ALA A 310 16.63 18.41 -7.28
CA ALA A 310 17.31 19.66 -6.97
C ALA A 310 16.42 20.69 -6.23
N ASP A 311 15.09 20.67 -6.44
CA ASP A 311 14.18 21.60 -5.76
C ASP A 311 14.04 21.28 -4.25
N LEU A 312 14.43 20.07 -3.83
CA LEU A 312 14.48 19.66 -2.42
C LEU A 312 15.73 20.19 -1.68
N SER A 313 16.80 20.53 -2.41
CA SER A 313 18.08 20.98 -1.83
C SER A 313 18.03 22.39 -1.24
N ASP A 314 17.23 23.31 -1.82
CA ASP A 314 17.17 24.72 -1.37
C ASP A 314 16.51 24.87 0.02
N GLN A 315 15.79 23.84 0.48
CA GLN A 315 15.17 23.76 1.80
C GLN A 315 15.56 22.49 2.57
N GLY A 316 16.74 21.91 2.30
CA GLY A 316 17.15 20.60 2.83
C GLY A 316 17.28 20.49 4.36
N SER A 317 17.25 21.59 5.10
CA SER A 317 17.35 21.61 6.57
C SER A 317 16.37 22.57 7.26
N GLY A 318 16.13 22.34 8.55
CA GLY A 318 15.23 23.16 9.36
C GLY A 318 13.78 22.72 9.32
N ILE A 319 12.90 23.57 9.85
CA ILE A 319 11.46 23.26 9.98
C ILE A 319 10.79 23.08 8.62
N GLY A 320 11.18 23.90 7.62
CA GLY A 320 10.67 23.80 6.26
C GLY A 320 10.94 22.44 5.63
N ALA A 321 12.16 21.92 5.78
CA ALA A 321 12.57 20.59 5.32
C ALA A 321 11.67 19.49 5.87
N VAL A 322 11.44 19.51 7.19
CA VAL A 322 10.61 18.52 7.89
C VAL A 322 9.18 18.53 7.35
N LEU A 323 8.60 19.73 7.18
CA LEU A 323 7.23 19.87 6.67
C LEU A 323 7.10 19.43 5.21
N ILE A 324 8.04 19.85 4.34
CA ILE A 324 8.05 19.47 2.93
C ILE A 324 8.23 17.95 2.80
N ALA A 325 9.18 17.37 3.52
CA ALA A 325 9.46 15.94 3.47
C ALA A 325 8.25 15.11 3.95
N ALA A 326 7.55 15.55 4.99
CA ALA A 326 6.29 14.94 5.43
C ALA A 326 5.17 15.07 4.38
N VAL A 327 5.03 16.25 3.75
CA VAL A 327 4.04 16.47 2.69
C VAL A 327 4.32 15.62 1.45
N VAL A 328 5.59 15.47 1.06
CA VAL A 328 6.00 14.56 -0.02
C VAL A 328 5.63 13.11 0.32
N GLY A 329 5.72 12.74 1.61
CA GLY A 329 5.27 11.43 2.09
C GLY A 329 3.76 11.19 1.96
N LEU A 330 2.92 12.22 1.80
CA LEU A 330 1.49 12.04 1.52
C LEU A 330 1.23 11.43 0.14
N VAL A 331 2.23 11.47 -0.75
CA VAL A 331 2.10 10.96 -2.12
C VAL A 331 2.35 9.45 -2.10
N PRO A 332 1.32 8.62 -2.40
CA PRO A 332 1.46 7.18 -2.32
C PRO A 332 2.42 6.65 -3.39
N GLY A 333 3.07 5.53 -3.06
CA GLY A 333 4.07 4.88 -3.89
C GLY A 333 5.46 4.92 -3.27
N CYS A 334 6.35 4.04 -3.73
CA CYS A 334 7.73 3.98 -3.26
C CYS A 334 8.62 5.10 -3.83
N GLY A 335 8.32 5.61 -5.03
CA GLY A 335 9.12 6.64 -5.73
C GLY A 335 9.45 7.89 -4.89
N PRO A 336 8.47 8.61 -4.32
CA PRO A 336 8.73 9.79 -3.49
C PRO A 336 9.61 9.49 -2.26
N GLN A 337 9.52 8.26 -1.72
CA GLN A 337 10.33 7.82 -0.60
C GLN A 337 11.76 7.51 -1.02
N ILE A 338 11.93 6.83 -2.15
CA ILE A 338 13.25 6.53 -2.73
C ILE A 338 13.99 7.83 -2.99
N ILE A 339 13.35 8.82 -3.62
CA ILE A 339 13.93 10.15 -3.87
C ILE A 339 14.40 10.79 -2.55
N ALA A 340 13.57 10.77 -1.50
CA ALA A 340 13.94 11.35 -0.21
C ALA A 340 15.12 10.62 0.45
N ILE A 341 15.15 9.28 0.39
CA ILE A 341 16.24 8.48 0.94
C ILE A 341 17.55 8.70 0.15
N SER A 342 17.50 8.69 -1.18
CA SER A 342 18.66 8.97 -2.02
C SER A 342 19.21 10.37 -1.77
N ALA A 343 18.33 11.39 -1.71
CA ALA A 343 18.72 12.76 -1.36
C ALA A 343 19.35 12.85 0.04
N TYR A 344 18.93 12.01 1.00
CA TYR A 344 19.56 11.95 2.31
C TYR A 344 20.96 11.32 2.23
N VAL A 345 21.10 10.21 1.50
CA VAL A 345 22.39 9.52 1.30
C VAL A 345 23.41 10.44 0.61
N GLU A 346 22.96 11.30 -0.29
CA GLU A 346 23.78 12.33 -0.95
C GLU A 346 24.05 13.58 -0.07
N GLY A 347 23.48 13.65 1.13
CA GLY A 347 23.63 14.77 2.05
C GLY A 347 22.81 16.02 1.69
N LEU A 348 21.84 15.91 0.76
CA LEU A 348 20.98 17.01 0.32
C LEU A 348 19.86 17.31 1.32
N ILE A 349 19.32 16.30 2.01
CA ILE A 349 18.32 16.49 3.07
C ILE A 349 18.82 16.09 4.45
N SER A 350 18.30 16.76 5.47
CA SER A 350 18.63 16.51 6.87
C SER A 350 17.95 15.24 7.42
N PHE A 351 18.60 14.56 8.36
CA PHE A 351 18.04 13.40 9.05
C PHE A 351 16.63 13.63 9.66
N PRO A 352 16.30 14.79 10.26
CA PRO A 352 14.94 15.09 10.71
C PRO A 352 13.89 15.06 9.59
N ALA A 353 14.26 15.53 8.40
CA ALA A 353 13.40 15.51 7.21
C ALA A 353 13.22 14.08 6.69
N LEU A 354 14.29 13.28 6.66
CA LEU A 354 14.24 11.85 6.34
C LEU A 354 13.26 11.11 7.25
N VAL A 355 13.36 11.28 8.58
CA VAL A 355 12.48 10.61 9.54
C VAL A 355 11.01 11.02 9.33
N ALA A 356 10.77 12.31 9.07
CA ALA A 356 9.42 12.80 8.79
C ALA A 356 8.85 12.20 7.49
N ASN A 357 9.65 12.11 6.42
CA ASN A 357 9.21 11.43 5.21
C ASN A 357 8.95 9.94 5.46
N ALA A 358 9.86 9.25 6.16
CA ALA A 358 9.76 7.82 6.43
C ALA A 358 8.52 7.43 7.27
N ILE A 359 8.11 8.27 8.23
CA ILE A 359 6.90 8.02 9.04
C ILE A 359 5.63 8.40 8.29
N SER A 360 5.69 9.42 7.43
CA SER A 360 4.52 9.92 6.71
C SER A 360 4.17 9.09 5.47
N GLN A 361 5.10 8.30 4.95
CA GLN A 361 4.94 7.60 3.70
C GLN A 361 4.23 6.26 3.88
N ASP A 362 3.11 6.10 3.17
CA ASP A 362 2.26 4.91 3.20
C ASP A 362 2.71 3.83 2.17
N GLY A 363 3.57 4.19 1.22
CA GLY A 363 4.08 3.32 0.15
C GLY A 363 2.98 2.79 -0.77
N ASP A 364 3.23 1.66 -1.45
CA ASP A 364 2.23 1.06 -2.35
C ASP A 364 1.04 0.43 -1.61
N ALA A 365 1.18 0.22 -0.30
CA ALA A 365 0.11 -0.33 0.52
C ALA A 365 -1.10 0.59 0.56
N LEU A 366 -0.96 1.90 0.35
CA LEU A 366 -2.11 2.79 0.32
C LEU A 366 -3.05 2.49 -0.86
N PHE A 367 -2.56 1.99 -2.00
CA PHE A 367 -3.40 1.81 -3.20
C PHE A 367 -4.56 0.82 -2.99
N PRO A 368 -4.35 -0.41 -2.47
CA PRO A 368 -5.47 -1.30 -2.14
C PRO A 368 -6.50 -0.66 -1.19
N LEU A 369 -6.05 0.10 -0.19
CA LEU A 369 -6.93 0.78 0.76
C LEU A 369 -7.71 1.93 0.10
N LEU A 370 -7.06 2.71 -0.77
CA LEU A 370 -7.67 3.80 -1.52
C LEU A 370 -8.78 3.29 -2.43
N VAL A 371 -8.56 2.15 -3.08
CA VAL A 371 -9.53 1.55 -4.01
C VAL A 371 -10.75 1.01 -3.28
N ARG A 372 -10.56 0.35 -2.13
CA ARG A 372 -11.64 -0.31 -1.38
C ARG A 372 -12.33 0.60 -0.36
N HIS A 373 -11.61 1.56 0.23
CA HIS A 373 -12.12 2.41 1.30
C HIS A 373 -11.50 3.81 1.28
N LYS A 374 -11.84 4.60 0.25
CA LYS A 374 -11.32 5.98 0.00
C LYS A 374 -11.23 6.87 1.23
N VAL A 375 -12.29 6.92 2.04
CA VAL A 375 -12.34 7.76 3.26
C VAL A 375 -11.30 7.31 4.29
N ALA A 376 -11.06 6.00 4.42
CA ALA A 376 -10.06 5.48 5.34
C ALA A 376 -8.66 5.79 4.84
N SER A 377 -8.41 5.67 3.52
CA SER A 377 -7.12 6.01 2.93
C SER A 377 -6.78 7.49 3.13
N ILE A 378 -7.69 8.42 2.82
CA ILE A 378 -7.43 9.87 3.00
C ILE A 378 -7.13 10.19 4.47
N TRP A 379 -7.94 9.65 5.39
CA TRP A 379 -7.70 9.87 6.81
C TRP A 379 -6.42 9.18 7.27
N ALA A 380 -6.08 8.00 6.75
CA ALA A 380 -4.87 7.29 7.15
C ALA A 380 -3.64 8.15 6.90
N THR A 381 -3.50 8.69 5.68
CA THR A 381 -2.39 9.55 5.29
C THR A 381 -2.30 10.81 6.18
N ILE A 382 -3.44 11.42 6.56
CA ILE A 382 -3.44 12.53 7.54
C ILE A 382 -2.94 12.08 8.92
N HIS A 383 -3.41 10.91 9.39
CA HIS A 383 -3.05 10.38 10.71
C HIS A 383 -1.60 9.88 10.80
N THR A 384 -0.97 9.53 9.68
CA THR A 384 0.46 9.16 9.60
C THR A 384 1.35 10.40 9.50
N THR A 385 0.93 11.46 8.78
CA THR A 385 1.69 12.72 8.67
C THR A 385 1.80 13.50 9.98
N LEU A 386 0.77 13.47 10.84
CA LEU A 386 0.80 14.16 12.13
C LEU A 386 1.96 13.71 13.04
N PRO A 387 2.11 12.41 13.39
CA PRO A 387 3.26 11.95 14.16
C PRO A 387 4.57 12.13 13.40
N ALA A 388 4.56 12.07 12.06
CA ALA A 388 5.75 12.29 11.25
C ALA A 388 6.36 13.68 11.45
N ILE A 389 5.53 14.73 11.35
CA ILE A 389 5.97 16.11 11.58
C ILE A 389 6.45 16.28 13.03
N LEU A 390 5.70 15.75 14.01
CA LEU A 390 6.08 15.85 15.42
C LEU A 390 7.44 15.23 15.69
N VAL A 391 7.67 14.01 15.21
CA VAL A 391 8.92 13.28 15.43
C VAL A 391 10.08 13.91 14.65
N GLY A 392 9.84 14.36 13.42
CA GLY A 392 10.84 15.12 12.66
C GLY A 392 11.26 16.40 13.39
N LEU A 393 10.31 17.18 13.91
CA LEU A 393 10.62 18.38 14.71
C LEU A 393 11.35 18.05 16.02
N MET A 394 11.02 16.93 16.67
CA MET A 394 11.73 16.44 17.85
C MET A 394 13.19 16.12 17.54
N PHE A 395 13.47 15.44 16.42
CA PHE A 395 14.84 15.18 15.97
C PHE A 395 15.57 16.46 15.60
N LEU A 396 14.91 17.39 14.92
CA LEU A 396 15.48 18.69 14.57
C LEU A 396 15.92 19.45 15.82
N TRP A 397 15.08 19.48 16.86
CA TRP A 397 15.42 20.08 18.14
C TRP A 397 16.56 19.32 18.84
N ALA A 398 16.47 17.99 18.94
CA ALA A 398 17.47 17.18 19.63
C ALA A 398 18.87 17.29 18.99
N MET A 399 18.95 17.31 17.66
CA MET A 399 20.22 17.48 16.94
C MET A 399 20.81 18.89 17.11
N GLY A 400 19.96 19.91 17.30
CA GLY A 400 20.41 21.27 17.64
C GLY A 400 21.00 21.39 19.04
N GLU A 401 20.43 20.68 20.02
CA GLU A 401 20.91 20.68 21.42
C GLU A 401 22.09 19.73 21.66
N TYR A 402 22.16 18.62 20.91
CA TYR A 402 23.17 17.58 21.06
C TYR A 402 23.94 17.37 19.74
N PRO A 403 24.99 18.16 19.45
CA PRO A 403 25.74 18.09 18.18
C PRO A 403 26.30 16.71 17.83
N ARG A 404 26.58 15.89 18.84
CA ARG A 404 27.02 14.50 18.67
C ARG A 404 25.98 13.64 17.92
N LEU A 405 24.69 13.95 18.03
CA LEU A 405 23.65 13.28 17.24
C LEU A 405 23.78 13.64 15.76
N THR A 406 24.12 14.89 15.43
CA THR A 406 24.38 15.32 14.06
C THR A 406 25.59 14.60 13.46
N GLU A 407 26.67 14.47 14.22
CA GLU A 407 27.86 13.70 13.78
C GLU A 407 27.59 12.22 13.53
N ILE A 408 26.57 11.64 14.18
CA ILE A 408 26.21 10.22 14.05
C ILE A 408 25.15 10.00 12.95
N LEU A 409 24.23 10.96 12.79
CA LEU A 409 23.00 10.77 12.02
C LEU A 409 22.97 11.56 10.72
N GLN A 410 23.88 12.49 10.48
CA GLN A 410 23.98 13.20 9.22
C GLN A 410 25.22 12.69 8.46
N PRO A 411 25.09 12.31 7.18
CA PRO A 411 26.23 11.91 6.34
C PRO A 411 27.18 13.07 6.04
#